data_AF-A0A3D2SLI6-F1
#
_entry.id   AF-A0A3D2SLI6-F1
#
_cell.length_a   1.000
_cell.length_b   1.000
_cell.length_c   1.000
_cell.angle_alpha   90.00
_cell.angle_beta   90.00
_cell.angle_gamma   90.00
#
_symmetry.space_group_name_H-M   'P 1'
#
loop_
_entity.id
_entity.type
_entity.pdbx_description
1 polymer ?
#
loop_
_entity_poly.entity_id
_entity_poly.type
_entity_poly.pdbx_seq_one_letter_code
_entity_poly.pdbx_strand_id
1 'polypeptide(L)'
;LADKQIQISQLVFVRKNLARELAFNMLIPYFIFMPFAILGVYFLIRYHLRPLAELKTTFSQRDYNDLSEVQVKNLPVEITPAIDELNYLFKRIEDAQQQQQKFIANAAHELRTPLTALSLQTALLIKTPKDNPFYQENIDDLEQNLKRMSHLVHQLMTLAHQEALSSEALYPLNLLEIIRQCTGQLLANARKKDIDVQVNI
;
A
#
# COMPACT_ATOMS: atom_id res chain seq x y z
N LEU A 1 -92.13 -12.13 32.94
CA LEU A 1 -92.23 -12.69 31.57
C LEU A 1 -90.85 -12.61 30.95
N ALA A 2 -90.15 -13.74 30.85
CA ALA A 2 -88.78 -13.81 30.37
C ALA A 2 -88.77 -13.89 28.83
N ASP A 3 -88.06 -12.96 28.20
CA ASP A 3 -87.86 -12.87 26.77
C ASP A 3 -87.04 -14.07 26.28
N LYS A 4 -87.68 -14.97 25.52
CA LYS A 4 -87.07 -16.19 25.00
C LYS A 4 -86.67 -15.94 23.54
N GLN A 5 -85.40 -15.60 23.32
CA GLN A 5 -84.84 -15.52 21.98
C GLN A 5 -84.54 -16.92 21.43
N ILE A 6 -85.15 -17.25 20.29
CA ILE A 6 -84.87 -18.49 19.55
C ILE A 6 -83.77 -18.16 18.54
N GLN A 7 -82.53 -18.50 18.88
CA GLN A 7 -81.39 -18.39 17.98
C GLN A 7 -81.40 -19.61 17.06
N ILE A 8 -81.95 -19.45 15.85
CA ILE A 8 -81.99 -20.50 14.83
C ILE A 8 -80.56 -20.82 14.41
N SER A 9 -80.14 -22.08 14.61
CA SER A 9 -78.84 -22.64 14.24
C SER A 9 -78.49 -22.29 12.80
N GLN A 10 -77.58 -21.33 12.61
CA GLN A 10 -76.99 -21.04 11.30
C GLN A 10 -76.19 -22.28 10.87
N LEU A 11 -76.55 -22.92 9.74
CA LEU A 11 -75.86 -24.12 9.25
C LEU A 11 -74.35 -23.84 9.13
N VAL A 12 -73.54 -24.53 9.95
CA VAL A 12 -72.06 -24.45 9.95
C VAL A 12 -71.47 -24.69 8.54
N PHE A 13 -72.18 -25.45 7.72
CA PHE A 13 -71.85 -25.72 6.31
C PHE A 13 -71.84 -24.45 5.45
N VAL A 14 -72.78 -23.52 5.66
CA VAL A 14 -72.85 -22.24 4.95
C VAL A 14 -71.68 -21.35 5.35
N ARG A 15 -71.32 -21.30 6.65
CA ARG A 15 -70.12 -20.59 7.12
C ARG A 15 -68.83 -21.16 6.53
N LYS A 16 -68.69 -22.48 6.39
CA LYS A 16 -67.50 -23.11 5.81
C LYS A 16 -67.34 -22.83 4.31
N ASN A 17 -68.43 -22.83 3.55
CA ASN A 17 -68.37 -22.53 2.11
C ASN A 17 -68.10 -21.04 1.87
N LEU A 18 -68.74 -20.13 2.60
CA LEU A 18 -68.41 -18.70 2.53
C LEU A 18 -66.99 -18.42 3.01
N ALA A 19 -66.52 -19.05 4.10
CA ALA A 19 -65.15 -18.87 4.58
C ALA A 19 -64.11 -19.39 3.58
N ARG A 20 -64.39 -20.50 2.90
CA ARG A 20 -63.53 -21.04 1.84
C ARG A 20 -63.51 -20.12 0.62
N GLU A 21 -64.66 -19.60 0.21
CA GLU A 21 -64.78 -18.67 -0.92
C GLU A 21 -64.06 -17.34 -0.62
N LEU A 22 -64.24 -16.79 0.58
CA LEU A 22 -63.50 -15.63 1.07
C LEU A 22 -61.99 -15.90 1.14
N ALA A 23 -61.57 -17.07 1.65
CA ALA A 23 -60.15 -17.44 1.73
C ALA A 23 -59.49 -17.59 0.34
N PHE A 24 -60.16 -18.24 -0.61
CA PHE A 24 -59.65 -18.34 -1.99
C PHE A 24 -59.56 -16.96 -2.66
N ASN A 25 -60.59 -16.13 -2.50
CA ASN A 25 -60.60 -14.79 -3.09
C ASN A 25 -59.53 -13.87 -2.47
N MET A 26 -59.19 -14.08 -1.20
CA MET A 26 -58.06 -13.41 -0.54
C MET A 26 -56.70 -13.95 -1.00
N LEU A 27 -56.56 -15.26 -1.25
CA LEU A 27 -55.27 -15.87 -1.59
C LEU A 27 -54.85 -15.71 -3.05
N ILE A 28 -55.80 -15.72 -3.99
CA ILE A 28 -55.54 -15.55 -5.43
C ILE A 28 -54.67 -14.31 -5.76
N PRO A 29 -54.93 -13.09 -5.25
CA PRO A 29 -54.08 -11.94 -5.56
C PRO A 29 -52.64 -12.11 -5.06
N TYR A 30 -52.41 -12.79 -3.93
CA TYR A 30 -51.06 -13.09 -3.45
C TYR A 30 -50.33 -14.08 -4.36
N PHE A 31 -51.02 -15.12 -4.85
CA PHE A 31 -50.44 -16.06 -5.81
C PHE A 31 -50.10 -15.40 -7.15
N ILE A 32 -50.89 -14.43 -7.58
CA ILE A 32 -50.59 -13.63 -8.79
C ILE A 32 -49.42 -12.68 -8.52
N PHE A 33 -49.38 -12.01 -7.37
CA PHE A 33 -48.34 -11.02 -7.04
C PHE A 33 -46.97 -11.65 -6.76
N MET A 34 -46.94 -12.86 -6.19
CA MET A 34 -45.72 -13.59 -5.84
C MET A 34 -44.72 -13.75 -7.01
N PRO A 35 -45.09 -14.24 -8.20
CA PRO A 35 -44.16 -14.33 -9.32
C PRO A 35 -43.66 -12.96 -9.78
N PHE A 36 -44.49 -11.91 -9.77
CA PHE A 36 -44.02 -10.55 -10.09
C PHE A 36 -43.01 -10.04 -9.06
N ALA A 37 -43.25 -10.30 -7.77
CA ALA A 37 -42.31 -9.94 -6.71
C ALA A 37 -40.97 -10.68 -6.87
N ILE A 38 -41.00 -11.99 -7.12
CA ILE A 38 -39.80 -12.80 -7.37
C ILE A 38 -39.04 -12.27 -8.59
N LEU A 39 -39.75 -11.98 -9.68
CA LEU A 39 -39.14 -11.48 -10.91
C LEU A 39 -38.56 -10.07 -10.73
N GLY A 40 -39.23 -9.21 -9.97
CA GLY A 40 -38.75 -7.89 -9.60
C GLY A 40 -37.47 -7.95 -8.75
N VAL A 41 -37.45 -8.80 -7.72
CA VAL A 41 -36.25 -9.02 -6.89
C VAL A 41 -35.11 -9.59 -7.72
N TYR A 42 -35.39 -10.56 -8.59
CA TYR A 42 -34.41 -11.12 -9.51
C TYR A 42 -33.79 -10.04 -10.41
N PHE A 43 -34.60 -9.16 -10.98
CA PHE A 43 -34.12 -8.08 -11.84
C PHE A 43 -33.30 -7.04 -11.06
N LEU A 44 -33.74 -6.68 -9.85
CA LEU A 44 -33.03 -5.77 -8.95
C LEU A 44 -31.64 -6.31 -8.58
N ILE A 45 -31.56 -7.57 -8.13
CA ILE A 45 -30.29 -8.20 -7.77
C ILE A 45 -29.35 -8.24 -8.97
N ARG A 46 -29.86 -8.65 -10.14
CA ARG A 46 -29.04 -8.74 -11.36
C ARG A 46 -28.52 -7.36 -11.82
N TYR A 47 -29.32 -6.32 -11.65
CA TYR A 47 -28.92 -4.95 -11.98
C TYR A 47 -27.85 -4.41 -11.02
N HIS A 48 -28.06 -4.54 -9.71
CA HIS A 48 -27.14 -4.00 -8.69
C HIS A 48 -25.82 -4.78 -8.57
N LEU A 49 -25.80 -6.06 -8.95
CA LEU A 49 -24.57 -6.87 -8.95
C LEU A 49 -23.78 -6.80 -10.26
N ARG A 50 -24.33 -6.20 -11.33
CA ARG A 50 -23.63 -6.03 -12.60
C ARG A 50 -22.29 -5.27 -12.47
N PRO A 51 -22.20 -4.16 -11.71
CA PRO A 51 -20.92 -3.46 -11.52
C PRO A 51 -19.83 -4.33 -10.89
N LEU A 52 -20.18 -5.29 -10.02
CA LEU A 52 -19.21 -6.23 -9.44
C LEU A 52 -18.63 -7.19 -10.49
N ALA A 53 -19.45 -7.61 -11.45
CA ALA A 53 -18.98 -8.43 -12.56
C ALA A 53 -18.01 -7.64 -13.47
N GLU A 54 -18.30 -6.36 -13.71
CA GLU A 54 -17.44 -5.45 -14.47
C GLU A 54 -16.11 -5.23 -13.73
N LEU A 55 -16.14 -4.97 -12.42
CA LEU A 55 -14.94 -4.90 -11.56
C LEU A 55 -14.09 -6.17 -11.67
N LYS A 56 -14.71 -7.35 -11.52
CA LYS A 56 -14.01 -8.64 -11.66
C LYS A 56 -13.29 -8.74 -13.01
N THR A 57 -13.96 -8.38 -14.10
CA THR A 57 -13.34 -8.42 -15.44
C THR A 57 -12.17 -7.46 -15.55
N THR A 58 -12.32 -6.22 -15.06
CA THR A 58 -11.26 -5.21 -15.04
C THR A 58 -10.03 -5.70 -14.29
N PHE A 59 -10.21 -6.29 -13.10
CA PHE A 59 -9.10 -6.85 -12.33
C PHE A 59 -8.48 -8.09 -12.97
N SER A 60 -9.29 -8.96 -13.60
CA SER A 60 -8.77 -10.20 -14.20
C SER A 60 -7.98 -10.00 -15.49
N GLN A 61 -8.19 -8.89 -16.18
CA GLN A 61 -7.48 -8.54 -17.41
C GLN A 61 -6.22 -7.71 -17.13
N ARG A 62 -6.06 -7.25 -15.89
CA ARG A 62 -4.96 -6.40 -15.47
C ARG A 62 -3.70 -7.23 -15.21
N ASP A 63 -2.57 -6.75 -15.70
CA ASP A 63 -1.26 -7.35 -15.43
C ASP A 63 -0.84 -7.08 -13.97
N TYR A 64 -0.01 -7.94 -13.40
CA TYR A 64 0.48 -7.75 -12.03
C TYR A 64 1.27 -6.44 -11.84
N ASN A 65 1.91 -5.93 -12.91
CA ASN A 65 2.65 -4.67 -12.88
C ASN A 65 1.77 -3.45 -13.17
N ASP A 66 0.52 -3.63 -13.58
CA ASP A 66 -0.36 -2.52 -13.88
C ASP A 66 -0.99 -1.95 -12.60
N LEU A 67 -0.31 -0.94 -12.05
CA LEU A 67 -0.73 -0.18 -10.87
C LEU A 67 -1.56 1.07 -11.23
N SER A 68 -2.06 1.18 -12.47
CA SER A 68 -2.88 2.32 -12.85
C SER A 68 -4.17 2.39 -12.03
N GLU A 69 -4.81 3.55 -11.99
CA GLU A 69 -6.03 3.75 -11.24
C GLU A 69 -7.16 2.84 -11.76
N VAL A 70 -7.93 2.23 -10.86
CA VAL A 70 -9.13 1.46 -11.21
C VAL A 70 -10.29 2.44 -11.41
N GLN A 71 -10.70 2.63 -12.67
CA GLN A 71 -11.83 3.47 -13.02
C GLN A 71 -13.00 2.62 -13.51
N VAL A 72 -14.01 2.45 -12.66
CA VAL A 72 -15.27 1.80 -13.05
C VAL A 72 -16.41 2.79 -12.89
N LYS A 73 -17.19 2.95 -13.97
CA LYS A 73 -18.32 3.88 -14.01
C LYS A 73 -19.50 3.28 -13.25
N ASN A 74 -20.27 4.13 -12.56
CA ASN A 74 -21.48 3.75 -11.83
C ASN A 74 -21.25 2.73 -10.70
N LEU A 75 -20.25 2.97 -9.85
CA LEU A 75 -20.06 2.16 -8.64
C LEU A 75 -21.17 2.41 -7.61
N PRO A 76 -21.65 1.34 -6.93
CA PRO A 76 -22.44 1.50 -5.71
C PRO A 76 -21.64 2.28 -4.66
N VAL A 77 -22.32 3.18 -3.94
CA VAL A 77 -21.71 4.03 -2.90
C VAL A 77 -21.06 3.23 -1.78
N GLU A 78 -21.50 1.99 -1.58
CA GLU A 78 -20.98 1.05 -0.59
C GLU A 78 -19.59 0.50 -0.98
N ILE A 79 -19.25 0.47 -2.27
CA ILE A 79 -18.00 -0.11 -2.79
C ILE A 79 -16.97 0.97 -3.11
N THR A 80 -17.40 2.21 -3.39
CA THR A 80 -16.52 3.35 -3.70
C THR A 80 -15.35 3.51 -2.71
N PRO A 81 -15.56 3.51 -1.37
CA PRO A 81 -14.46 3.69 -0.43
C PRO A 81 -13.40 2.58 -0.50
N ALA A 82 -13.81 1.35 -0.82
CA ALA A 82 -12.89 0.22 -0.96
C ALA A 82 -12.03 0.35 -2.21
N ILE A 83 -12.57 0.89 -3.30
CA ILE A 83 -11.80 1.18 -4.52
C ILE A 83 -10.85 2.36 -4.31
N ASP A 84 -11.28 3.39 -3.59
CA ASP A 84 -10.43 4.54 -3.28
C ASP A 84 -9.20 4.13 -2.45
N GLU A 85 -9.41 3.31 -1.41
CA GLU A 85 -8.31 2.73 -0.62
C GLU A 85 -7.39 1.84 -1.47
N LEU A 86 -7.96 1.03 -2.36
CA LEU A 86 -7.18 0.17 -3.24
C LEU A 86 -6.35 0.98 -4.24
N ASN A 87 -6.89 2.05 -4.79
CA ASN A 87 -6.17 2.99 -5.64
C ASN A 87 -5.06 3.71 -4.87
N TYR A 88 -5.33 4.10 -3.62
CA TYR A 88 -4.31 4.68 -2.74
C TYR A 88 -3.16 3.69 -2.48
N LEU A 89 -3.45 2.42 -2.23
CA LEU A 89 -2.44 1.38 -2.08
C LEU A 89 -1.63 1.16 -3.37
N PHE A 90 -2.28 1.10 -4.53
CA PHE A 90 -1.57 1.00 -5.81
C PHE A 90 -0.64 2.18 -6.06
N LYS A 91 -1.09 3.39 -5.76
CA LYS A 91 -0.26 4.59 -5.85
C LYS A 91 0.96 4.51 -4.93
N ARG A 92 0.76 4.05 -3.70
CA ARG A 92 1.86 3.86 -2.72
C ARG A 92 2.86 2.79 -3.18
N ILE A 93 2.40 1.71 -3.80
CA ILE A 93 3.28 0.68 -4.37
C ILE A 93 4.06 1.25 -5.56
N GLU A 94 3.41 2.01 -6.44
CA GLU A 94 4.06 2.65 -7.59
C GLU A 94 5.19 3.58 -7.12
N ASP A 95 4.90 4.46 -6.15
CA ASP A 95 5.88 5.41 -5.64
C ASP A 95 7.06 4.68 -4.96
N ALA A 96 6.80 3.59 -4.22
CA ALA A 96 7.85 2.76 -3.63
C ALA A 96 8.72 2.07 -4.69
N GLN A 97 8.12 1.52 -5.75
CA GLN A 97 8.88 0.91 -6.85
C GLN A 97 9.74 1.93 -7.59
N GLN A 98 9.21 3.14 -7.84
CA GLN A 98 9.98 4.22 -8.46
C GLN A 98 11.17 4.64 -7.59
N GLN A 99 10.97 4.74 -6.28
CA GLN A 99 12.03 5.06 -5.33
C GLN A 99 13.11 3.97 -5.32
N GLN A 100 12.71 2.69 -5.28
CA GLN A 100 13.63 1.55 -5.35
C GLN A 100 14.44 1.55 -6.65
N GLN A 101 13.82 1.81 -7.80
CA GLN A 101 14.52 1.90 -9.09
C GLN A 101 15.56 3.03 -9.10
N LYS A 102 15.20 4.21 -8.58
CA LYS A 102 16.14 5.34 -8.43
C LYS A 102 17.29 4.99 -7.51
N PHE A 103 17.02 4.34 -6.38
CA PHE A 103 18.05 3.89 -5.44
C PHE A 103 19.04 2.92 -6.10
N ILE A 104 18.54 1.90 -6.80
CA ILE A 104 19.38 0.93 -7.52
C ILE A 104 20.22 1.62 -8.59
N ALA A 105 19.63 2.53 -9.38
CA ALA A 105 20.35 3.28 -10.40
C ALA A 105 21.47 4.12 -9.79
N ASN A 106 21.17 4.87 -8.72
CA ASN A 106 22.15 5.70 -8.01
C ASN A 106 23.27 4.84 -7.41
N ALA A 107 22.93 3.74 -6.73
CA ALA A 107 23.92 2.81 -6.17
C ALA A 107 24.85 2.25 -7.26
N ALA A 108 24.29 1.85 -8.41
CA ALA A 108 25.08 1.34 -9.52
C ALA A 108 26.03 2.40 -10.10
N HIS A 109 25.58 3.65 -10.21
CA HIS A 109 26.41 4.76 -10.66
C HIS A 109 27.53 5.09 -9.66
N GLU A 110 27.20 5.22 -8.38
CA GLU A 110 28.14 5.54 -7.31
C GLU A 110 29.19 4.44 -7.11
N LEU A 111 28.86 3.17 -7.38
CA LEU A 111 29.83 2.07 -7.31
C LEU A 111 30.71 1.95 -8.56
N ARG A 112 30.21 2.30 -9.76
CA ARG A 112 30.95 2.17 -11.02
C ARG A 112 32.22 3.03 -11.04
N THR A 113 32.12 4.27 -10.57
CA THR A 113 33.23 5.24 -10.59
C THR A 113 34.43 4.77 -9.74
N PRO A 114 34.29 4.47 -8.44
CA PRO A 114 35.40 3.98 -7.63
C PRO A 114 35.90 2.62 -8.09
N LEU A 115 35.04 1.72 -8.59
CA LEU A 115 35.47 0.44 -9.14
C LEU A 115 36.36 0.60 -10.38
N THR A 116 36.04 1.57 -11.24
CA THR A 116 36.87 1.90 -12.42
C THR A 116 38.22 2.46 -11.99
N ALA A 117 38.24 3.38 -11.02
CA ALA A 117 39.48 3.92 -10.47
C ALA A 117 40.36 2.83 -9.84
N LEU A 118 39.75 1.93 -9.06
CA LEU A 118 40.44 0.80 -8.44
C LEU A 118 41.04 -0.17 -9.46
N SER A 119 40.31 -0.42 -10.55
CA SER A 119 40.78 -1.26 -11.67
C SER A 119 42.00 -0.64 -12.36
N LEU A 120 41.96 0.68 -12.60
CA LEU A 120 43.09 1.41 -13.20
C LEU A 120 44.31 1.38 -12.27
N GLN A 121 44.11 1.65 -10.98
CA GLN A 121 45.19 1.71 -9.99
C GLN A 121 45.86 0.34 -9.82
N THR A 122 45.06 -0.74 -9.77
CA THR A 122 45.58 -2.12 -9.79
C THR A 122 46.38 -2.42 -11.05
N ALA A 123 45.91 -1.99 -12.23
CA ALA A 123 46.62 -2.19 -13.49
C ALA A 123 47.96 -1.42 -13.57
N LEU A 124 48.02 -0.22 -12.98
CA LEU A 124 49.26 0.55 -12.84
C LEU A 124 50.24 -0.13 -11.87
N LEU A 125 49.73 -0.64 -10.76
CA LEU A 125 50.52 -1.35 -9.74
C LEU A 125 51.20 -2.60 -10.29
N ILE A 126 50.48 -3.39 -11.11
CA ILE A 126 51.01 -4.61 -11.75
C ILE A 126 52.18 -4.28 -12.69
N LYS A 127 52.18 -3.09 -13.30
CA LYS A 127 53.25 -2.63 -14.21
C LYS A 127 54.41 -1.93 -13.50
N THR A 128 54.26 -1.62 -12.22
CA THR A 128 55.25 -0.85 -11.45
C THR A 128 56.22 -1.81 -10.75
N PRO A 129 57.55 -1.71 -10.98
CA PRO A 129 58.54 -2.49 -10.25
C PRO A 129 58.49 -2.22 -8.74
N LYS A 130 58.75 -3.23 -7.91
CA LYS A 130 58.68 -3.13 -6.44
C LYS A 130 59.71 -2.16 -5.83
N ASP A 131 60.81 -1.99 -6.55
CA ASP A 131 61.95 -1.14 -6.29
C ASP A 131 61.70 0.33 -6.70
N ASN A 132 60.56 0.62 -7.33
CA ASN A 132 60.13 1.98 -7.62
C ASN A 132 59.75 2.71 -6.31
N PRO A 133 60.27 3.93 -6.04
CA PRO A 133 59.94 4.69 -4.84
C PRO A 133 58.45 4.97 -4.66
N PHE A 134 57.67 4.99 -5.75
CA PHE A 134 56.21 5.20 -5.72
C PHE A 134 55.41 3.91 -5.45
N TYR A 135 56.03 2.73 -5.36
CA TYR A 135 55.31 1.46 -5.21
C TYR A 135 54.51 1.39 -3.90
N GLN A 136 55.10 1.82 -2.78
CA GLN A 136 54.42 1.88 -1.49
C GLN A 136 53.29 2.91 -1.48
N GLU A 137 53.51 4.09 -2.04
CA GLU A 137 52.49 5.15 -2.13
C GLU A 137 51.27 4.67 -2.92
N ASN A 138 51.47 3.96 -4.04
CA ASN A 138 50.36 3.41 -4.82
C ASN A 138 49.61 2.27 -4.09
N ILE A 139 50.27 1.49 -3.24
CA ILE A 139 49.63 0.48 -2.37
C ILE A 139 48.75 1.17 -1.32
N ASP A 140 49.26 2.23 -0.68
CA ASP A 140 48.52 3.00 0.33
C ASP A 140 47.29 3.68 -0.28
N ASP A 141 47.41 4.24 -1.48
CA ASP A 141 46.28 4.81 -2.23
C ASP A 141 45.21 3.76 -2.56
N LEU A 142 45.63 2.55 -2.95
CA LEU A 142 44.72 1.44 -3.21
C LEU A 142 43.96 1.03 -1.93
N GLU A 143 44.65 0.94 -0.79
CA GLU A 143 44.04 0.64 0.50
C GLU A 143 43.03 1.72 0.93
N GLN A 144 43.36 3.00 0.73
CA GLN A 144 42.45 4.10 1.01
C GLN A 144 41.19 4.05 0.12
N ASN A 145 41.34 3.74 -1.17
CA ASN A 145 40.21 3.60 -2.07
C ASN A 145 39.32 2.40 -1.72
N LEU A 146 39.90 1.28 -1.29
CA LEU A 146 39.13 0.15 -0.73
C LEU A 146 38.34 0.53 0.51
N LYS A 147 38.94 1.29 1.44
CA LYS A 147 38.23 1.79 2.65
C LYS A 147 37.05 2.69 2.28
N ARG A 148 37.23 3.60 1.32
CA ARG A 148 36.16 4.48 0.81
C ARG A 148 35.02 3.66 0.19
N MET A 149 35.34 2.66 -0.62
CA MET A 149 34.34 1.81 -1.27
C MET A 149 33.54 0.97 -0.25
N SER A 150 34.23 0.42 0.75
CA SER A 150 33.60 -0.28 1.89
C SER A 150 32.65 0.64 2.67
N HIS A 151 33.07 1.89 2.92
CA HIS A 151 32.22 2.87 3.59
C HIS A 151 30.97 3.21 2.78
N LEU A 152 31.10 3.39 1.46
CA LEU A 152 29.97 3.67 0.56
C LEU A 152 28.97 2.51 0.52
N VAL A 153 29.45 1.26 0.46
CA VAL A 153 28.59 0.07 0.56
C VAL A 153 27.84 0.05 1.90
N HIS A 154 28.52 0.36 3.00
CA HIS A 154 27.90 0.42 4.32
C HIS A 154 26.79 1.51 4.39
N GLN A 155 27.03 2.67 3.79
CA GLN A 155 26.03 3.74 3.68
C GLN A 155 24.82 3.29 2.87
N LEU A 156 25.02 2.63 1.72
CA LEU A 156 23.92 2.08 0.91
C LEU A 156 23.11 1.03 1.69
N MET A 157 23.77 0.14 2.44
CA MET A 157 23.07 -0.85 3.28
C MET A 157 22.27 -0.20 4.42
N THR A 158 22.79 0.89 5.00
CA THR A 158 22.11 1.65 6.05
C THR A 158 20.87 2.34 5.50
N LEU A 159 20.97 2.99 4.34
CA LEU A 159 19.85 3.65 3.68
C LEU A 159 18.76 2.64 3.30
N ALA A 160 19.13 1.48 2.75
CA ALA A 160 18.19 0.41 2.41
C ALA A 160 17.41 -0.13 3.64
N HIS A 161 18.00 -0.10 4.85
CA HIS A 161 17.32 -0.50 6.08
C HIS A 161 16.37 0.59 6.62
N GLN A 162 16.71 1.87 6.43
CA GLN A 162 15.89 2.97 6.96
C GLN A 162 14.55 3.12 6.23
N GLU A 163 14.48 2.83 4.92
CA GLU A 163 13.20 2.83 4.18
C GLU A 163 12.17 1.84 4.77
N ALA A 164 12.63 0.75 5.40
CA ALA A 164 11.75 -0.25 6.03
C ALA A 164 11.19 0.18 7.40
N LEU A 165 11.82 1.15 8.08
CA LEU A 165 11.50 1.54 9.47
C LEU A 165 10.58 2.78 9.57
N SER A 166 10.00 3.23 8.46
CA SER A 166 9.23 4.47 8.31
C SER A 166 7.94 4.61 9.16
N SER A 167 7.69 3.73 10.14
CA SER A 167 6.46 3.72 10.95
C SER A 167 6.73 3.70 12.45
N GLU A 168 7.80 4.34 12.92
CA GLU A 168 7.96 4.61 14.35
C GLU A 168 7.06 5.77 14.81
N ALA A 169 6.47 5.63 16.00
CA ALA A 169 5.63 6.65 16.59
C ALA A 169 6.45 7.90 16.91
N LEU A 170 6.01 9.06 16.42
CA LEU A 170 6.64 10.35 16.72
C LEU A 170 6.39 10.71 18.20
N TYR A 171 7.46 11.09 18.90
CA TYR A 171 7.41 11.58 20.28
C TYR A 171 7.98 13.00 20.37
N PRO A 172 7.51 13.82 21.33
CA PRO A 172 8.05 15.17 21.54
C PRO A 172 9.54 15.08 21.89
N LEU A 173 10.36 15.83 21.15
CA LEU A 173 11.82 15.82 21.24
C LEU A 173 12.35 17.21 21.62
N ASN A 174 13.27 17.27 22.58
CA ASN A 174 13.98 18.51 22.89
C ASN A 174 15.12 18.72 21.88
N LEU A 175 14.83 19.52 20.84
CA LEU A 175 15.79 19.81 19.77
C LEU A 175 17.08 20.44 20.30
N LEU A 176 17.01 21.29 21.32
CA LEU A 176 18.16 21.98 21.89
C LEU A 176 19.15 21.00 22.53
N GLU A 177 18.64 19.97 23.21
CA GLU A 177 19.45 18.93 23.85
C GLU A 177 20.18 18.08 22.80
N ILE A 178 19.47 17.67 21.75
CA ILE A 178 20.05 16.91 20.64
C ILE A 178 21.13 17.73 19.93
N ILE A 179 20.85 19.00 19.60
CA ILE A 179 21.83 19.87 18.94
C ILE A 179 23.07 20.00 19.81
N ARG A 180 22.95 20.21 21.13
CA ARG A 180 24.10 20.25 22.04
C ARG A 180 24.91 18.95 22.03
N GLN A 181 24.23 17.81 22.07
CA GLN A 181 24.88 16.49 22.05
C GLN A 181 25.64 16.25 20.73
N CYS A 182 25.01 16.53 19.59
CA CYS A 182 25.64 16.42 18.27
C CYS A 182 26.81 17.40 18.12
N THR A 183 26.65 18.64 18.59
CA THR A 183 27.71 19.66 18.56
C THR A 183 28.91 19.23 19.39
N GLY A 184 28.69 18.65 20.58
CA GLY A 184 29.77 18.10 21.41
C GLY A 184 30.56 17.00 20.69
N GLN A 185 29.87 16.10 19.99
CA GLN A 185 30.52 15.04 19.18
C GLN A 185 31.27 15.62 17.98
N LEU A 186 30.72 16.64 17.31
CA LEU A 186 31.34 17.30 16.17
C LEU A 186 32.58 18.10 16.57
N LEU A 187 32.55 18.82 17.69
CA LEU A 187 33.68 19.59 18.21
C LEU A 187 34.91 18.71 18.48
N ALA A 188 34.71 17.48 18.97
CA ALA A 188 35.79 16.52 19.20
C ALA A 188 36.50 16.12 17.89
N ASN A 189 35.76 16.03 16.78
CA ASN A 189 36.30 15.73 15.46
C ASN A 189 36.84 16.98 14.75
N ALA A 190 36.23 18.14 14.96
CA ALA A 190 36.63 19.41 14.36
C ALA A 190 38.00 19.88 14.88
N ARG A 191 38.27 19.70 16.18
CA ARG A 191 39.60 19.98 16.77
C ARG A 191 40.72 19.15 16.17
N LYS A 192 40.45 17.91 15.72
CA LYS A 192 41.45 17.07 15.03
C LYS A 192 41.77 17.55 13.62
N LYS A 193 40.91 18.37 13.03
CA LYS A 193 41.04 18.91 11.67
C LYS A 193 41.28 20.41 11.63
N ASP A 194 41.50 21.04 12.79
CA ASP A 194 41.68 22.48 12.95
C ASP A 194 40.53 23.33 12.37
N ILE A 195 39.30 22.81 12.51
CA ILE A 195 38.06 23.47 12.06
C ILE A 195 37.35 24.07 13.27
N ASP A 196 37.01 25.36 13.20
CA ASP A 196 36.15 26.00 14.21
C ASP A 196 34.67 25.74 13.90
N VAL A 197 33.91 25.31 14.90
CA VAL A 197 32.47 25.03 14.79
C VAL A 197 31.75 25.87 15.82
N GLN A 198 31.02 26.88 15.34
CA GLN A 198 30.16 27.72 16.17
C GLN A 198 28.70 27.37 15.91
N VAL A 199 27.94 27.19 16.99
CA VAL A 199 26.51 26.94 16.90
C VAL A 199 25.79 28.06 17.65
N ASN A 200 25.03 28.87 16.91
CA ASN A 200 24.21 29.95 17.43
C ASN A 200 22.79 29.39 17.62
N ILE A 201 22.48 28.97 18.84
CA ILE A 201 21.18 28.41 19.24
C ILE A 201 20.67 29.16 20.46
#